data_AF-A0A1G6QER3-F1
#
_entry.id   AF-A0A1G6QER3-F1
#
_cell.length_a   1.000
_cell.length_b   1.000
_cell.length_c   1.000
_cell.angle_alpha   90.00
_cell.angle_beta   90.00
_cell.angle_gamma   90.00
#
_symmetry.space_group_name_H-M   'P 1'
#
loop_
_entity.id
_entity.type
_entity.pdbx_description
1 polymer ?
#
loop_
_entity_poly.entity_id
_entity_poly.type
_entity_poly.pdbx_seq_one_letter_code
_entity_poly.pdbx_strand_id
1 'polypeptide(L)'
;MKRNTRECVHLLIAGLQREGPLRRDALADTSGLTAEETTRALKAARQMSVVDHVPYGPGTLPNAVFYQLTGRELPPSRKSSRVPPAPDDRFQPLLDAWWHSDDLDRA
;
A
#
# COMPACT_ATOMS: atom_id res chain seq x y z
N MET A 1 9.52 10.34 -11.89
CA MET A 1 9.45 8.87 -11.71
C MET A 1 8.67 8.59 -10.43
N LYS A 2 7.71 7.65 -10.43
CA LYS A 2 6.93 7.32 -9.22
C LYS A 2 7.75 6.39 -8.32
N ARG A 3 7.96 6.75 -7.05
CA ARG A 3 8.69 5.91 -6.08
C ARG A 3 7.92 4.65 -5.72
N ASN A 4 8.65 3.59 -5.41
CA ASN A 4 8.05 2.33 -4.97
C ASN A 4 7.35 2.51 -3.62
N THR A 5 6.18 1.91 -3.42
CA THR A 5 5.44 2.02 -2.15
C THR A 5 6.27 1.57 -0.94
N ARG A 6 7.10 0.51 -1.08
CA ARG A 6 7.95 0.04 0.01
C ARG A 6 9.03 1.06 0.38
N GLU A 7 9.60 1.72 -0.61
CA GLU A 7 10.57 2.80 -0.41
C GLU A 7 9.92 3.98 0.33
N CYS A 8 8.70 4.38 -0.08
CA CYS A 8 7.94 5.40 0.64
C CYS A 8 7.65 5.00 2.09
N VAL A 9 7.37 3.73 2.37
CA VAL A 9 7.16 3.23 3.74
C VAL A 9 8.45 3.31 4.57
N HIS A 10 9.61 2.97 4.00
CA HIS A 10 10.89 3.10 4.70
C HIS A 10 11.20 4.55 5.08
N LEU A 11 11.00 5.49 4.15
CA LEU A 11 11.19 6.92 4.41
C LEU A 11 10.24 7.42 5.50
N LEU A 12 8.99 6.98 5.46
CA LEU A 12 7.99 7.33 6.47
C LEU A 12 8.35 6.79 7.86
N ILE A 13 8.84 5.55 7.95
CA ILE A 13 9.30 4.96 9.22
C ILE A 13 10.51 5.75 9.76
N ALA A 14 11.48 6.09 8.90
CA ALA A 14 12.63 6.88 9.31
C ALA A 14 12.23 8.27 9.85
N GLY A 15 11.26 8.92 9.21
CA GLY A 15 10.69 10.18 9.68
C GLY A 15 10.06 10.06 11.07
N LEU A 16 9.23 9.03 11.28
CA LEU A 16 8.61 8.75 12.58
C LEU A 16 9.62 8.35 13.68
N GLN A 17 10.69 7.64 13.33
CA GLN A 17 11.75 7.30 14.28
C GLN A 17 12.49 8.53 14.80
N ARG A 18 12.69 9.53 13.94
CA ARG A 18 13.43 10.75 14.27
C ARG A 18 12.59 11.75 15.06
N GLU A 19 11.35 11.98 14.63
CA GLU A 19 10.50 13.07 15.12
C GLU A 19 9.44 12.61 16.14
N GLY A 20 9.19 11.30 16.23
CA GLY A 20 8.12 10.75 17.05
C GLY A 20 6.74 10.80 16.36
N PRO A 21 5.63 10.84 17.13
CA PRO A 21 4.29 10.84 16.58
C PRO A 21 3.99 12.13 15.80
N LEU A 22 3.62 11.99 14.52
CA LEU A 22 3.41 13.12 13.62
C LEU A 22 2.07 13.07 12.90
N ARG A 23 1.56 14.25 12.50
CA ARG A 23 0.40 14.37 11.60
C ARG A 23 0.82 14.03 10.16
N ARG A 24 -0.15 13.67 9.33
CA ARG A 24 0.08 13.32 7.91
C ARG A 24 0.88 14.39 7.15
N ASP A 25 0.53 15.66 7.32
CA ASP A 25 1.12 16.73 6.53
C ASP A 25 2.59 16.95 6.96
N ALA A 26 2.86 16.98 8.27
CA ALA A 26 4.23 17.01 8.80
C ALA A 26 5.04 15.75 8.41
N LEU A 27 4.40 14.60 8.28
CA LEU A 27 5.05 13.38 7.77
C LEU A 27 5.46 13.49 6.30
N ALA A 28 4.63 14.11 5.47
CA ALA A 28 4.96 14.36 4.07
C ALA A 28 6.22 15.23 3.97
N ASP A 29 6.28 16.30 4.76
CA ASP A 29 7.41 17.24 4.78
C ASP A 29 8.69 16.57 5.28
N THR A 30 8.62 15.89 6.44
CA THR A 30 9.78 15.22 7.07
C THR A 30 10.32 14.05 6.25
N SER A 31 9.44 13.34 5.54
CA SER A 31 9.80 12.18 4.71
C SER A 31 10.12 12.57 3.25
N GLY A 32 9.96 13.85 2.87
CA GLY A 32 10.12 14.33 1.49
C GLY A 32 9.19 13.63 0.49
N LEU A 33 8.01 13.22 0.94
CA LEU A 33 7.01 12.50 0.17
C LEU A 33 5.91 13.46 -0.31
N THR A 34 5.38 13.21 -1.51
CA THR A 34 4.17 13.91 -1.96
C THR A 34 2.94 13.44 -1.16
N ALA A 35 1.85 14.22 -1.13
CA ALA A 35 0.63 13.85 -0.40
C ALA A 35 0.06 12.47 -0.81
N GLU A 36 0.14 12.13 -2.10
CA GLU A 36 -0.29 10.83 -2.64
C GLU A 36 0.61 9.69 -2.16
N GLU A 37 1.93 9.91 -2.18
CA GLU A 37 2.92 8.94 -1.69
C GLU A 37 2.78 8.70 -0.20
N THR A 38 2.60 9.75 0.60
CA THR A 38 2.37 9.67 2.04
C THR A 38 1.11 8.87 2.35
N THR A 39 0.00 9.15 1.65
CA THR A 39 -1.27 8.43 1.87
C THR A 39 -1.13 6.94 1.53
N ARG A 40 -0.49 6.64 0.40
CA ARG A 40 -0.23 5.25 -0.03
C ARG A 40 0.70 4.51 0.92
N ALA A 41 1.78 5.16 1.37
CA ALA A 41 2.72 4.61 2.33
C ALA A 41 2.04 4.35 3.69
N LEU A 42 1.27 5.31 4.20
CA LEU A 42 0.49 5.15 5.44
C LEU A 42 -0.47 3.97 5.35
N LYS A 43 -1.24 3.88 4.26
CA LYS A 43 -2.19 2.77 4.06
C LYS A 43 -1.47 1.42 4.10
N ALA A 44 -0.35 1.29 3.40
CA ALA A 44 0.45 0.06 3.39
C ALA A 44 1.06 -0.23 4.77
N ALA A 45 1.65 0.77 5.44
CA ALA A 45 2.25 0.63 6.77
C ALA A 45 1.21 0.21 7.82
N ARG A 46 -0.02 0.73 7.75
CA ARG A 46 -1.14 0.31 8.59
C ARG A 46 -1.59 -1.12 8.31
N GLN A 47 -1.69 -1.51 7.03
CA GLN A 47 -2.01 -2.89 6.65
C GLN A 47 -0.97 -3.90 7.17
N MET A 48 0.28 -3.47 7.31
CA MET A 48 1.37 -4.26 7.89
C MET A 48 1.49 -4.12 9.42
N SER A 49 0.62 -3.33 10.06
CA SER A 49 0.62 -3.01 11.50
C SER A 49 1.95 -2.43 12.01
N VAL A 50 2.68 -1.70 11.16
CA VAL A 50 3.94 -1.02 11.51
C VAL A 50 3.67 0.38 12.09
N VAL A 51 2.56 0.99 11.65
CA VAL A 51 2.12 2.32 12.07
C VAL A 51 0.68 2.23 12.54
N ASP A 52 0.35 2.94 13.61
CA ASP A 52 -1.02 3.14 14.06
C ASP A 52 -1.39 4.61 14.23
N HIS A 53 -2.70 4.86 14.32
CA HIS A 53 -3.20 6.18 14.65
C HIS A 53 -3.32 6.32 16.16
N VAL A 54 -2.91 7.47 16.69
CA VAL A 54 -3.10 7.83 18.09
C VAL A 54 -3.81 9.17 18.17
N PRO A 55 -4.84 9.31 19.02
CA PRO A 55 -5.33 10.61 19.41
C PRO A 55 -4.23 11.26 20.25
N TYR A 56 -3.67 12.38 19.78
CA TYR A 56 -2.58 13.03 20.50
C TYR A 56 -3.11 13.89 21.64
N GLY A 57 -2.31 13.96 22.71
CA GLY A 57 -2.66 14.56 24.00
C GLY A 57 -2.79 16.10 24.00
N PRO A 58 -2.97 16.68 25.21
CA PRO A 58 -3.63 17.95 25.45
C PRO A 58 -2.96 19.14 24.74
N GLY A 59 -3.77 19.97 24.07
CA GLY A 59 -3.32 21.14 23.30
C GLY A 59 -3.43 20.99 21.78
N THR A 60 -3.81 19.81 21.28
CA THR A 60 -4.07 19.59 19.85
C THR A 60 -5.52 19.88 19.48
N LEU A 61 -5.74 20.26 18.22
CA LEU A 61 -7.08 20.50 17.69
C LEU A 61 -7.94 19.23 17.85
N PRO A 62 -9.20 19.36 18.28
CA PRO A 62 -10.11 18.23 18.33
C PRO A 62 -10.16 17.56 16.95
N ASN A 63 -10.00 16.24 16.90
CA ASN A 63 -9.92 15.38 15.70
C ASN A 63 -8.57 15.37 14.95
N ALA A 64 -7.50 15.94 15.50
CA ALA A 64 -6.18 15.77 14.90
C ALA A 64 -5.68 14.32 15.08
N VAL A 65 -5.49 13.62 13.95
CA VAL A 65 -4.95 12.26 13.91
C VAL A 65 -3.43 12.31 13.76
N PHE A 66 -2.73 11.63 14.67
CA PHE A 66 -1.29 11.45 14.62
C PHE A 66 -0.96 9.99 14.34
N TYR A 67 0.18 9.77 13.72
CA TYR A 67 0.68 8.45 13.38
C TYR A 67 1.89 8.13 14.22
N GLN A 68 1.94 6.94 14.78
CA GLN A 68 3.01 6.48 15.64
C GLN A 68 3.46 5.08 15.20
N LEU A 69 4.75 4.79 15.36
CA LEU A 69 5.30 3.46 15.17
C LEU A 69 4.84 2.51 16.28
N THR A 70 4.42 1.31 15.89
CA THR A 70 3.99 0.27 16.83
C THR A 70 5.16 -0.48 17.48
N GLY A 71 6.39 -0.23 17.01
CA GLY A 71 7.58 -1.02 17.37
C GLY A 71 7.71 -2.32 16.56
N ARG A 72 6.75 -2.63 15.68
CA ARG A 72 6.82 -3.80 14.80
C ARG A 72 7.75 -3.51 13.62
N GLU A 73 8.63 -4.44 13.32
CA GLU A 73 9.47 -4.34 12.13
C GLU A 73 8.66 -4.51 10.84
N LEU A 74 9.12 -3.85 9.78
CA LEU A 74 8.53 -3.98 8.46
C LEU A 74 8.73 -5.41 7.95
N PRO A 75 7.66 -6.16 7.63
CA PRO A 75 7.81 -7.53 7.16
C PRO A 75 8.67 -7.58 5.89
N PRO A 76 9.43 -8.66 5.69
CA PRO A 76 10.26 -8.82 4.49
C PRO A 76 9.39 -8.79 3.24
N SER A 77 9.95 -8.30 2.14
CA SER A 77 9.24 -8.31 0.87
C SER A 77 8.95 -9.75 0.45
N ARG A 78 7.68 -10.16 0.53
CA ARG A 78 7.27 -11.40 -0.13
C ARG A 78 7.34 -11.17 -1.63
N LYS A 79 8.37 -11.74 -2.27
CA LYS A 79 8.29 -12.06 -3.69
C LYS A 79 7.15 -13.07 -3.79
N SER A 80 6.05 -12.72 -4.46
CA SER A 80 5.01 -13.69 -4.77
C SER A 80 5.64 -14.77 -5.65
N SER A 81 6.01 -15.91 -5.04
CA SER A 81 6.45 -17.09 -5.79
C SER A 81 5.26 -17.91 -6.30
N ARG A 82 4.03 -17.46 -6.04
CA ARG A 82 2.84 -17.98 -6.72
C ARG A 82 2.91 -17.50 -8.17
N VAL A 83 3.64 -18.25 -8.99
CA VAL A 83 3.16 -18.55 -10.33
C VAL A 83 1.78 -19.18 -10.09
N PRO A 84 0.68 -18.54 -10.51
CA PRO A 84 -0.61 -19.22 -10.48
C PRO A 84 -0.39 -20.55 -11.22
N PRO A 85 -0.86 -21.70 -10.70
CA PRO A 85 -0.88 -22.90 -11.51
C PRO A 85 -1.54 -22.53 -12.84
N ALA A 86 -0.97 -23.01 -13.95
CA ALA A 86 -1.58 -22.81 -15.26
C ALA A 86 -3.08 -23.09 -15.11
N PRO A 87 -3.96 -22.21 -15.62
CA PRO A 87 -5.39 -22.43 -15.48
C PRO A 87 -5.66 -23.84 -16.00
N ASP A 88 -6.27 -24.70 -15.18
CA ASP A 88 -6.73 -26.00 -15.66
C ASP A 88 -7.50 -25.76 -16.97
N ASP A 89 -7.40 -26.68 -17.93
CA ASP A 89 -8.06 -26.61 -19.26
C ASP A 89 -9.60 -26.49 -19.17
N ARG A 90 -10.17 -26.39 -17.97
CA ARG A 90 -11.59 -26.08 -17.71
C ARG A 90 -12.08 -24.78 -18.37
N PHE A 91 -11.18 -23.87 -18.71
CA PHE A 91 -11.51 -22.65 -19.45
C PHE A 91 -11.32 -22.79 -20.96
N GLN A 92 -10.67 -23.86 -21.43
CA GLN A 92 -10.46 -24.11 -22.86
C GLN A 92 -11.77 -24.13 -23.66
N PRO A 93 -12.86 -24.78 -23.20
CA PRO A 93 -14.13 -24.74 -23.92
C PRO A 93 -14.75 -23.35 -24.05
N LEU A 94 -14.52 -22.47 -23.07
CA LEU A 94 -15.01 -21.09 -23.10
C LEU A 94 -14.15 -20.21 -23.99
N LEU A 95 -12.83 -20.45 -24.01
CA LEU A 95 -11.89 -19.77 -24.88
C LEU A 95 -12.10 -20.16 -26.35
N ASP A 96 -12.33 -21.45 -26.63
CA ASP A 96 -12.66 -21.95 -27.97
C ASP A 96 -13.99 -21.36 -28.45
N ALA A 97 -15.04 -21.36 -27.60
CA ALA A 97 -16.32 -20.75 -27.94
C ALA A 97 -16.21 -19.24 -28.23
N TRP A 98 -15.35 -18.52 -27.51
CA TRP A 98 -15.11 -17.10 -27.75
C TRP A 98 -14.25 -16.84 -28.99
N TRP A 99 -13.29 -17.72 -29.29
CA TRP A 99 -12.46 -17.61 -30.49
C TRP A 99 -13.26 -17.93 -31.77
N HIS A 100 -14.23 -18.83 -31.67
CA HIS A 100 -15.09 -19.25 -32.78
C HIS A 100 -16.40 -18.46 -32.90
N SER A 101 -16.69 -17.50 -32.01
CA SER A 101 -17.91 -16.68 -32.11
C SER A 101 -17.90 -15.69 -33.28
N ASP A 102 -16.74 -15.36 -33.85
CA ASP A 102 -16.62 -14.48 -35.05
C ASP A 102 -17.07 -15.18 -36.35
N ASP A 103 -17.09 -16.52 -36.37
CA ASP A 103 -17.54 -17.30 -37.54
C ASP A 103 -19.07 -17.43 -37.65
N LEU A 104 -19.81 -17.15 -36.56
CA LEU A 104 -21.28 -17.26 -36.52
C LEU A 104 -22.00 -16.01 -37.03
N ASP A 105 -21.33 -14.85 -37.06
CA ASP A 105 -21.91 -13.59 -37.56
C ASP A 105 -21.74 -13.40 -39.09
N ARG A 106 -21.18 -14.39 -39.79
CA ARG A 106 -20.92 -14.35 -41.25
C ARG A 106 -21.71 -15.34 -42.11
N ALA A 107 -22.65 -16.08 -41.52
CA ALA A 107 -23.51 -17.05 -42.24
C ALA A 107 -24.91 -16.47 -42.56
#